data_AF-A0A831XWG2-F1
#
_entry.id   AF-A0A831XWG2-F1
#
_cell.length_a   1.000
_cell.length_b   1.000
_cell.length_c   1.000
_cell.angle_alpha   90.00
_cell.angle_beta   90.00
_cell.angle_gamma   90.00
#
_symmetry.space_group_name_H-M   'P 1'
#
loop_
_entity.id
_entity.type
_entity.pdbx_description
1 polymer ?
#
loop_
_entity_poly.entity_id
_entity_poly.type
_entity_poly.pdbx_seq_one_letter_code
_entity_poly.pdbx_strand_id
1 'polypeptide(L)'
;MKSQTRKMVGQSESGLKHLINEALTSALARGAIFAQCELPHECIHVVTPPLPEFGDLAIVCFELAEKLNRPKEVKVVAKQLAAALPQTPVIEKVSVAGPYINITLNRAAVSVPAVEAILAENERYGRNSTLAGETLMVEYLSPNTNKPLHLGHVRNGVIGTTVTRLLEACGATVLKANNINDRGIHIIKSMLAYQKFGNGETPESAGEKGDHFVGRYYVRFEMELRRLKTAWLKDKGLNEDTFSKEQREQTDALFENECPLLIEAREMLRLWETGDPAVLSLWRRMNQWVLSGFEQTNARLGYMFDRVYYESQTYLLGRQIVLDYLQQGVGERREDGAVIIDLTDSGLGKKLLLRADGTSVYITQDVGLAVTRFKQEGRLDGIIYVVATEQAYHFKVLFELLKRYGYEWA
;
A
#
# COMPACT_ATOMS: atom_id res chain seq x y z
N MET A 1 5.39 -38.20 -6.16
CA MET A 1 6.66 -38.46 -5.44
C MET A 1 6.88 -37.32 -4.47
N LYS A 2 7.10 -37.67 -3.20
CA LYS A 2 7.30 -36.86 -1.98
C LYS A 2 7.83 -35.43 -2.22
N SER A 3 6.98 -34.43 -1.96
CA SER A 3 7.40 -33.05 -1.66
C SER A 3 7.86 -33.01 -0.21
N GLN A 4 9.15 -32.71 -0.02
CA GLN A 4 9.81 -32.69 1.27
C GLN A 4 9.35 -31.49 2.09
N THR A 5 8.91 -31.81 3.31
CA THR A 5 8.69 -30.92 4.45
C THR A 5 9.89 -29.99 4.65
N ARG A 6 9.71 -28.70 4.40
CA ARG A 6 10.68 -27.66 4.75
C ARG A 6 10.62 -27.46 6.27
N LYS A 7 11.44 -28.22 7.00
CA LYS A 7 11.80 -27.91 8.39
C LYS A 7 12.62 -26.61 8.37
N MET A 8 12.01 -25.49 8.74
CA MET A 8 12.76 -24.34 9.25
C MET A 8 12.76 -24.44 10.78
N VAL A 9 13.85 -25.00 11.30
CA VAL A 9 14.26 -24.88 12.71
C VAL A 9 15.61 -24.19 12.66
N GLY A 10 15.68 -22.96 13.18
CA GLY A 10 16.92 -22.17 13.21
C GLY A 10 16.72 -20.73 13.70
N GLN A 11 16.73 -20.56 15.03
CA GLN A 11 17.25 -19.48 15.89
C GLN A 11 17.65 -18.15 15.21
N SER A 12 17.36 -16.93 15.70
CA SER A 12 16.98 -16.46 17.05
C SER A 12 16.24 -15.10 16.91
N GLU A 13 15.05 -14.94 17.52
CA GLU A 13 14.38 -13.63 17.62
C GLU A 13 14.64 -13.02 19.01
N SER A 14 15.41 -11.91 19.08
CA SER A 14 15.88 -11.31 20.34
C SER A 14 14.83 -10.45 21.05
N GLY A 15 13.74 -11.09 21.48
CA GLY A 15 12.73 -10.49 22.35
C GLY A 15 12.47 -11.36 23.57
N LEU A 16 12.46 -10.78 24.77
CA LEU A 16 12.10 -11.46 26.02
C LEU A 16 10.76 -12.21 25.93
N LYS A 17 9.75 -11.61 25.28
CA LYS A 17 8.44 -12.25 25.03
C LYS A 17 8.58 -13.46 24.09
N HIS A 18 9.45 -13.39 23.10
CA HIS A 18 9.73 -14.50 22.19
C HIS A 18 10.47 -15.64 22.91
N LEU A 19 11.47 -15.34 23.73
CA LEU A 19 12.16 -16.34 24.57
C LEU A 19 11.19 -17.04 25.54
N ILE A 20 10.26 -16.28 26.13
CA ILE A 20 9.19 -16.83 26.96
C ILE A 20 8.23 -17.67 26.10
N ASN A 21 7.85 -17.20 24.91
CA ASN A 21 7.02 -17.96 23.98
C ASN A 21 7.71 -19.24 23.50
N GLU A 22 8.99 -19.23 23.14
CA GLU A 22 9.76 -20.41 22.75
C GLU A 22 9.94 -21.37 23.92
N ALA A 23 10.24 -20.87 25.12
CA ALA A 23 10.36 -21.72 26.31
C ALA A 23 9.03 -22.37 26.66
N LEU A 24 7.93 -21.61 26.64
CA LEU A 24 6.57 -22.11 26.83
C LEU A 24 6.21 -23.11 25.74
N THR A 25 6.41 -22.76 24.46
CA THR A 25 6.12 -23.62 23.29
C THR A 25 6.92 -24.92 23.33
N SER A 26 8.23 -24.83 23.62
CA SER A 26 9.14 -25.97 23.68
C SER A 26 8.82 -26.88 24.87
N ALA A 27 8.39 -26.32 26.00
CA ALA A 27 7.94 -27.11 27.15
C ALA A 27 6.55 -27.72 26.94
N LEU A 28 5.65 -27.00 26.28
CA LEU A 28 4.32 -27.48 25.92
C LEU A 28 4.39 -28.62 24.90
N ALA A 29 5.28 -28.53 23.89
CA ALA A 29 5.56 -29.62 22.94
C ALA A 29 6.11 -30.89 23.61
N ARG A 30 6.69 -30.79 24.81
CA ARG A 30 7.21 -31.91 25.61
C ARG A 30 6.24 -32.41 26.68
N GLY A 31 5.10 -31.73 26.86
CA GLY A 31 4.08 -32.05 27.86
C GLY A 31 3.09 -33.12 27.41
N ALA A 32 2.55 -33.89 28.36
CA ALA A 32 1.66 -35.03 28.16
C ALA A 32 0.36 -34.76 27.37
N ILE A 33 -0.02 -33.49 27.17
CA ILE A 33 -1.24 -33.10 26.42
C ILE A 33 -1.00 -33.11 24.90
N PHE A 34 0.20 -32.76 24.44
CA PHE A 34 0.50 -32.61 23.01
C PHE A 34 1.02 -33.88 22.36
N ALA A 35 1.65 -34.77 23.16
CA ALA A 35 2.08 -36.08 22.70
C ALA A 35 0.92 -36.96 22.18
N GLN A 36 -0.34 -36.62 22.49
CA GLN A 36 -1.54 -37.32 22.03
C GLN A 36 -2.28 -36.63 20.87
N CYS A 37 -1.93 -35.39 20.50
CA CYS A 37 -2.78 -34.57 19.62
C CYS A 37 -2.09 -33.92 18.41
N GLU A 38 -0.77 -34.09 18.21
CA GLU A 38 -0.02 -33.57 17.04
C GLU A 38 -0.37 -32.11 16.65
N LEU A 39 -0.53 -31.21 17.63
CA LEU A 39 -0.94 -29.84 17.33
C LEU A 39 0.26 -28.94 16.98
N PRO A 40 0.13 -28.06 15.97
CA PRO A 40 1.15 -27.07 15.66
C PRO A 40 1.25 -25.99 16.73
N HIS A 41 2.47 -25.51 16.94
CA HIS A 41 2.81 -24.45 17.90
C HIS A 41 2.08 -23.12 17.63
N GLU A 42 1.70 -22.88 16.38
CA GLU A 42 0.95 -21.70 15.92
C GLU A 42 -0.42 -21.52 16.59
N CYS A 43 -0.98 -22.59 17.19
CA CYS A 43 -2.28 -22.54 17.88
C CYS A 43 -2.20 -21.94 19.31
N ILE A 44 -1.02 -21.53 19.77
CA ILE A 44 -0.81 -20.93 21.10
C ILE A 44 -0.64 -19.42 20.94
N HIS A 45 -1.70 -18.68 21.25
CA HIS A 45 -1.68 -17.22 21.23
C HIS A 45 -1.37 -16.67 22.61
N VAL A 46 -0.17 -16.12 22.76
CA VAL A 46 0.24 -15.39 23.96
C VAL A 46 0.00 -13.90 23.73
N VAL A 47 -0.85 -13.31 24.57
CA VAL A 47 -1.24 -11.91 24.50
C VAL A 47 -0.82 -11.17 25.76
N THR A 48 -0.77 -9.84 25.70
CA THR A 48 -0.71 -9.02 26.91
C THR A 48 -2.13 -8.86 27.45
N PRO A 49 -2.39 -9.23 28.72
CA PRO A 49 -3.71 -9.09 29.31
C PRO A 49 -4.12 -7.61 29.43
N PRO A 50 -5.43 -7.31 29.45
CA PRO A 50 -5.93 -5.93 29.45
C PRO A 50 -5.65 -5.18 30.76
N LEU A 51 -5.47 -5.91 31.87
CA LEU A 51 -5.23 -5.35 33.20
C LEU A 51 -4.01 -6.03 33.84
N PRO A 52 -3.13 -5.28 34.53
CA PRO A 52 -1.92 -5.82 35.18
C PRO A 52 -2.19 -6.90 36.23
N GLU A 53 -3.36 -6.90 36.87
CA GLU A 53 -3.76 -7.90 37.87
C GLU A 53 -3.90 -9.32 37.29
N PHE A 54 -4.07 -9.43 35.97
CA PHE A 54 -4.08 -10.70 35.25
C PHE A 54 -2.67 -11.17 34.85
N GLY A 55 -1.61 -10.54 35.37
CA GLY A 55 -0.23 -10.88 35.07
C GLY A 55 0.35 -10.12 33.88
N ASP A 56 1.49 -10.59 33.40
CA ASP A 56 2.25 -9.93 32.33
C ASP A 56 1.92 -10.52 30.94
N LEU A 57 1.51 -11.79 30.91
CA LEU A 57 1.13 -12.54 29.70
C LEU A 57 -0.12 -13.37 29.96
N ALA A 58 -0.89 -13.64 28.90
CA ALA A 58 -2.03 -14.54 28.94
C ALA A 58 -2.07 -15.47 27.72
N ILE A 59 -2.44 -16.73 27.91
CA ILE A 59 -2.69 -17.68 26.83
C ILE A 59 -4.20 -17.81 26.64
N VAL A 60 -4.66 -17.62 25.39
CA VAL A 60 -6.06 -17.77 25.00
C VAL A 60 -6.29 -19.18 24.46
N CYS A 61 -7.14 -19.97 25.12
CA CYS A 61 -7.26 -21.41 24.81
C CYS A 61 -8.38 -21.78 23.82
N PHE A 62 -9.10 -20.81 23.23
CA PHE A 62 -10.25 -21.08 22.35
C PHE A 62 -9.86 -21.85 21.09
N GLU A 63 -8.92 -21.33 20.31
CA GLU A 63 -8.47 -21.98 19.08
C GLU A 63 -7.88 -23.36 19.35
N LEU A 64 -7.09 -23.48 20.42
CA LEU A 64 -6.57 -24.76 20.88
C LEU A 64 -7.69 -25.76 21.19
N ALA A 65 -8.74 -25.33 21.91
CA ALA A 65 -9.87 -26.20 22.25
C ALA A 65 -10.68 -26.60 21.01
N GLU A 66 -10.83 -25.73 20.02
CA GLU A 66 -11.46 -26.05 18.74
C GLU A 66 -10.66 -27.10 17.96
N LYS A 67 -9.33 -26.93 17.87
CA LYS A 67 -8.45 -27.90 17.18
C LYS A 67 -8.41 -29.26 17.86
N LEU A 68 -8.61 -29.31 19.18
CA LEU A 68 -8.79 -30.54 19.96
C LEU A 68 -10.19 -31.16 19.83
N ASN A 69 -11.09 -30.60 19.02
CA ASN A 69 -12.50 -30.98 18.93
C ASN A 69 -13.24 -30.93 20.29
N ARG A 70 -12.79 -30.04 21.20
CA ARG A 70 -13.34 -29.87 22.56
C ARG A 70 -13.71 -28.40 22.86
N PRO A 71 -14.40 -27.67 21.98
CA PRO A 71 -14.69 -26.23 22.17
C PRO A 71 -15.52 -25.95 23.44
N LYS A 72 -16.42 -26.88 23.81
CA LYS A 72 -17.24 -26.76 25.03
C LYS A 72 -16.46 -26.97 26.33
N GLU A 73 -15.24 -27.49 26.24
CA GLU A 73 -14.39 -27.84 27.37
C GLU A 73 -13.16 -26.94 27.49
N VAL A 74 -13.19 -25.75 26.87
CA VAL A 74 -12.06 -24.79 26.88
C VAL A 74 -11.50 -24.51 28.29
N LYS A 75 -12.35 -24.50 29.32
CA LYS A 75 -11.92 -24.33 30.73
C LYS A 75 -11.11 -25.52 31.24
N VAL A 76 -11.44 -26.73 30.81
CA VAL A 76 -10.70 -27.96 31.14
C VAL A 76 -9.38 -27.95 30.40
N VAL A 77 -9.38 -27.61 29.11
CA VAL A 77 -8.18 -27.45 28.29
C VAL A 77 -7.22 -26.44 28.92
N ALA A 78 -7.70 -25.26 29.33
CA ALA A 78 -6.89 -24.25 29.99
C ALA A 78 -6.26 -24.75 31.31
N LYS A 79 -7.04 -25.46 32.15
CA LYS A 79 -6.51 -26.06 33.39
C LYS A 79 -5.45 -27.12 33.13
N GLN A 80 -5.70 -28.01 32.16
CA GLN A 80 -4.76 -29.04 31.77
C GLN A 80 -3.46 -28.41 31.25
N LEU A 81 -3.58 -27.43 30.35
CA LEU A 81 -2.44 -26.73 29.77
C LEU A 81 -1.63 -25.99 30.83
N ALA A 82 -2.29 -25.28 31.76
CA ALA A 82 -1.63 -24.59 32.86
C ALA A 82 -0.86 -25.56 33.78
N ALA A 83 -1.43 -26.74 34.06
CA ALA A 83 -0.76 -27.77 34.86
C ALA A 83 0.44 -28.41 34.13
N ALA A 84 0.44 -28.37 32.78
CA ALA A 84 1.54 -28.85 31.96
C ALA A 84 2.63 -27.80 31.71
N LEU A 85 2.45 -26.55 32.17
CA LEU A 85 3.48 -25.52 32.03
C LEU A 85 4.73 -25.88 32.85
N PRO A 86 5.93 -25.71 32.29
CA PRO A 86 7.17 -26.01 32.99
C PRO A 86 7.35 -25.06 34.18
N GLN A 87 7.93 -25.58 35.25
CA GLN A 87 8.47 -24.73 36.30
C GLN A 87 9.80 -24.14 35.81
N THR A 88 9.87 -22.81 35.74
CA THR A 88 11.06 -22.06 35.28
C THR A 88 11.27 -20.86 36.19
N PRO A 89 12.52 -20.44 36.46
CA PRO A 89 12.82 -19.23 37.23
C PRO A 89 12.17 -17.95 36.67
N VAL A 90 11.81 -17.95 35.39
CA VAL A 90 11.19 -16.82 34.69
C VAL A 90 9.71 -16.66 35.04
N ILE A 91 9.01 -17.73 35.42
CA ILE A 91 7.58 -17.69 35.75
C ILE A 91 7.44 -17.64 37.27
N GLU A 92 6.87 -16.55 37.78
CA GLU A 92 6.59 -16.40 39.20
C GLU A 92 5.25 -17.06 39.57
N LYS A 93 4.23 -16.88 38.73
CA LYS A 93 2.88 -17.37 39.02
C LYS A 93 2.13 -17.71 37.74
N VAL A 94 1.35 -18.79 37.80
CA VAL A 94 0.36 -19.16 36.79
C VAL A 94 -1.02 -19.19 37.46
N SER A 95 -2.03 -18.64 36.81
CA SER A 95 -3.42 -18.74 37.25
C SER A 95 -4.36 -18.98 36.08
N VAL A 96 -5.43 -19.74 36.31
CA VAL A 96 -6.42 -20.07 35.28
C VAL A 96 -7.71 -19.32 35.55
N ALA A 97 -8.16 -18.53 34.58
CA ALA A 97 -9.39 -17.75 34.65
C ALA A 97 -10.27 -18.08 33.44
N GLY A 98 -11.16 -19.07 33.60
CA GLY A 98 -12.03 -19.52 32.52
C GLY A 98 -11.22 -20.10 31.33
N PRO A 99 -11.31 -19.51 30.12
CA PRO A 99 -10.56 -19.96 28.94
C PRO A 99 -9.12 -19.39 28.86
N TYR A 100 -8.69 -18.63 29.86
CA TYR A 100 -7.40 -17.93 29.88
C TYR A 100 -6.44 -18.53 30.90
N ILE A 101 -5.16 -18.54 30.55
CA ILE A 101 -4.05 -18.85 31.47
C ILE A 101 -3.22 -17.58 31.63
N ASN A 102 -3.27 -16.99 32.82
CA ASN A 102 -2.59 -15.78 33.21
C ASN A 102 -1.23 -16.11 33.81
N ILE A 103 -0.16 -15.46 33.31
CA ILE A 103 1.23 -15.72 33.69
C ILE A 103 1.83 -14.42 34.23
N THR A 104 2.31 -14.47 35.47
CA THR A 104 3.14 -13.43 36.07
C THR A 104 4.61 -13.84 35.97
N LEU A 105 5.43 -12.93 35.45
CA LEU A 105 6.85 -13.14 35.26
C LEU A 105 7.62 -12.72 36.52
N ASN A 106 8.65 -13.49 36.86
CA ASN A 106 9.59 -13.10 37.89
C ASN A 106 10.41 -11.91 37.37
N ARG A 107 10.11 -10.72 37.92
CA ARG A 107 10.72 -9.46 37.47
C ARG A 107 12.25 -9.49 37.50
N ALA A 108 12.86 -10.05 38.55
CA ALA A 108 14.32 -10.08 38.67
C ALA A 108 14.97 -11.02 37.65
N ALA A 109 14.36 -12.20 37.45
CA ALA A 109 14.84 -13.18 36.47
C ALA A 109 14.73 -12.69 35.01
N VAL A 110 13.89 -11.68 34.78
CA VAL A 110 13.56 -11.15 33.45
C VAL A 110 14.25 -9.82 33.16
N SER A 111 14.26 -8.89 34.13
CA SER A 111 14.75 -7.54 33.89
C SER A 111 16.26 -7.48 33.72
N VAL A 112 17.02 -8.29 34.45
CA VAL A 112 18.49 -8.30 34.38
C VAL A 112 18.95 -8.75 32.99
N PRO A 113 18.56 -9.93 32.46
CA PRO A 113 18.98 -10.35 31.11
C PRO A 113 18.45 -9.42 30.02
N ALA A 114 17.26 -8.83 30.20
CA ALA A 114 16.71 -7.88 29.23
C ALA A 114 17.53 -6.59 29.16
N VAL A 115 17.91 -6.02 30.31
CA VAL A 115 18.78 -4.83 30.35
C VAL A 115 20.17 -5.15 29.81
N GLU A 116 20.74 -6.30 30.16
CA GLU A 116 22.02 -6.76 29.60
C GLU A 116 21.96 -6.90 28.07
N ALA A 117 20.89 -7.48 27.52
CA ALA A 117 20.67 -7.58 26.09
C ALA A 117 20.51 -6.20 25.42
N ILE A 118 19.72 -5.29 26.02
CA ILE A 118 19.57 -3.91 25.52
C ILE A 118 20.93 -3.21 25.46
N LEU A 119 21.74 -3.33 26.51
CA LEU A 119 23.06 -2.69 26.56
C LEU A 119 24.06 -3.34 25.58
N ALA A 120 24.01 -4.66 25.41
CA ALA A 120 24.90 -5.39 24.51
C ALA A 120 24.54 -5.21 23.02
N GLU A 121 23.24 -5.21 22.69
CA GLU A 121 22.75 -5.09 21.31
C GLU A 121 22.62 -3.62 20.86
N ASN A 122 22.40 -2.68 21.80
CA ASN A 122 22.24 -1.25 21.56
C ASN A 122 21.21 -0.95 20.44
N GLU A 123 21.61 -0.27 19.35
CA GLU A 123 20.73 0.05 18.20
C GLU A 123 20.20 -1.19 17.44
N ARG A 124 20.73 -2.38 17.75
CA ARG A 124 20.28 -3.66 17.19
C ARG A 124 19.24 -4.35 18.05
N TYR A 125 19.02 -3.91 19.29
CA TYR A 125 18.02 -4.51 20.16
C TYR A 125 16.63 -4.44 19.52
N GLY A 126 15.88 -5.54 19.58
CA GLY A 126 14.55 -5.65 18.98
C GLY A 126 14.54 -5.90 17.47
N ARG A 127 15.70 -6.16 16.86
CA ARG A 127 15.80 -6.68 15.48
C ARG A 127 15.72 -8.19 15.46
N ASN A 128 15.31 -8.76 14.34
CA ASN A 128 15.32 -10.21 14.14
C ASN A 128 15.65 -10.54 12.67
N SER A 129 15.57 -11.84 12.34
CA SER A 129 15.84 -12.35 10.99
C SER A 129 14.65 -13.12 10.42
N THR A 130 13.44 -12.87 10.92
CA THR A 130 12.21 -13.57 10.53
C THR A 130 11.90 -13.42 9.03
N LEU A 131 12.37 -12.33 8.42
CA LEU A 131 12.25 -12.05 6.99
C LEU A 131 13.59 -12.17 6.25
N ALA A 132 14.58 -12.84 6.83
CA ALA A 132 15.88 -13.02 6.17
C ALA A 132 15.74 -13.79 4.84
N GLY A 133 16.30 -13.20 3.78
CA GLY A 133 16.22 -13.74 2.43
C GLY A 133 15.00 -13.24 1.63
N GLU A 134 14.02 -12.61 2.28
CA GLU A 134 12.90 -11.96 1.60
C GLU A 134 13.34 -10.62 0.99
N THR A 135 12.90 -10.36 -0.24
CA THR A 135 13.06 -9.08 -0.93
C THR A 135 11.68 -8.46 -1.16
N LEU A 136 11.40 -7.34 -0.50
CA LEU A 136 10.10 -6.68 -0.53
C LEU A 136 10.23 -5.28 -1.14
N MET A 137 9.22 -4.85 -1.90
CA MET A 137 9.13 -3.47 -2.36
C MET A 137 8.09 -2.71 -1.55
N VAL A 138 8.42 -1.50 -1.11
CA VAL A 138 7.46 -0.60 -0.46
C VAL A 138 7.27 0.61 -1.36
N GLU A 139 6.09 0.74 -1.96
CA GLU A 139 5.70 1.92 -2.72
C GLU A 139 5.05 2.95 -1.80
N TYR A 140 5.53 4.19 -1.82
CA TYR A 140 4.91 5.30 -1.11
C TYR A 140 5.13 6.64 -1.80
N LEU A 141 4.48 7.68 -1.25
CA LEU A 141 4.42 9.06 -1.76
C LEU A 141 3.55 9.21 -3.00
N SER A 142 3.90 8.55 -4.10
CA SER A 142 3.22 8.53 -5.41
C SER A 142 2.51 9.83 -5.80
N PRO A 143 3.26 10.96 -5.93
CA PRO A 143 2.67 12.28 -6.11
C PRO A 143 2.34 12.59 -7.59
N ASN A 144 1.45 13.56 -7.79
CA ASN A 144 1.18 14.12 -9.11
C ASN A 144 2.00 15.39 -9.35
N THR A 145 2.54 15.57 -10.55
CA THR A 145 3.43 16.70 -10.85
C THR A 145 2.72 18.03 -11.14
N ASN A 146 1.39 18.08 -11.01
CA ASN A 146 0.62 19.31 -11.18
C ASN A 146 0.51 20.16 -9.90
N LYS A 147 0.99 19.66 -8.74
CA LYS A 147 0.82 20.31 -7.43
C LYS A 147 1.99 20.03 -6.48
N PRO A 148 2.23 20.89 -5.46
CA PRO A 148 3.21 20.63 -4.43
C PRO A 148 2.79 19.49 -3.48
N LEU A 149 3.77 18.92 -2.77
CA LEU A 149 3.53 17.89 -1.77
C LEU A 149 2.79 18.46 -0.55
N HIS A 150 1.54 18.03 -0.34
CA HIS A 150 0.73 18.32 0.85
C HIS A 150 0.84 17.27 1.97
N LEU A 151 0.21 17.52 3.12
CA LEU A 151 0.22 16.67 4.32
C LEU A 151 -0.16 15.21 4.06
N GLY A 152 -1.08 14.94 3.12
CA GLY A 152 -1.39 13.56 2.70
C GLY A 152 -0.16 12.78 2.19
N HIS A 153 0.75 13.42 1.46
CA HIS A 153 1.99 12.78 1.01
C HIS A 153 2.95 12.59 2.19
N VAL A 154 3.02 13.54 3.13
CA VAL A 154 3.83 13.38 4.35
C VAL A 154 3.35 12.18 5.16
N ARG A 155 2.03 12.00 5.33
CA ARG A 155 1.46 10.81 5.98
C ARG A 155 1.96 9.53 5.30
N ASN A 156 1.80 9.42 3.98
CA ASN A 156 2.22 8.23 3.25
C ASN A 156 3.75 8.03 3.29
N GLY A 157 4.53 9.11 3.24
CA GLY A 157 5.98 9.07 3.37
C GLY A 157 6.46 8.59 4.74
N VAL A 158 5.85 9.06 5.82
CA VAL A 158 6.15 8.60 7.18
C VAL A 158 5.78 7.13 7.35
N ILE A 159 4.59 6.72 6.90
CA ILE A 159 4.16 5.31 6.96
C ILE A 159 5.10 4.41 6.15
N GLY A 160 5.38 4.76 4.88
CA GLY A 160 6.24 3.97 4.01
C GLY A 160 7.66 3.84 4.54
N THR A 161 8.23 4.92 5.06
CA THR A 161 9.57 4.88 5.67
C THR A 161 9.57 4.04 6.96
N THR A 162 8.50 4.11 7.76
CA THR A 162 8.38 3.32 9.00
C THR A 162 8.25 1.84 8.69
N VAL A 163 7.38 1.46 7.76
CA VAL A 163 7.21 0.08 7.29
C VAL A 163 8.52 -0.46 6.73
N THR A 164 9.22 0.33 5.90
CA THR A 164 10.53 -0.05 5.38
C THR A 164 11.52 -0.37 6.49
N ARG A 165 11.69 0.52 7.47
CA ARG A 165 12.62 0.32 8.58
C ARG A 165 12.26 -0.89 9.45
N LEU A 166 10.97 -1.16 9.64
CA LEU A 166 10.51 -2.33 10.38
C LEU A 166 10.83 -3.64 9.64
N LEU A 167 10.60 -3.68 8.33
CA LEU A 167 10.92 -4.85 7.50
C LEU A 167 12.43 -5.09 7.43
N GLU A 168 13.23 -4.03 7.25
CA GLU A 168 14.71 -4.09 7.32
C GLU A 168 15.18 -4.57 8.71
N ALA A 169 14.54 -4.11 9.80
CA ALA A 169 14.82 -4.57 11.16
C ALA A 169 14.45 -6.04 11.40
N CYS A 170 13.54 -6.61 10.60
CA CYS A 170 13.21 -8.03 10.59
C CYS A 170 14.08 -8.87 9.63
N GLY A 171 15.09 -8.25 8.99
CA GLY A 171 16.06 -8.93 8.13
C GLY A 171 15.70 -8.98 6.64
N ALA A 172 14.61 -8.34 6.20
CA ALA A 172 14.25 -8.26 4.78
C ALA A 172 15.19 -7.31 4.01
N THR A 173 15.43 -7.60 2.74
CA THR A 173 15.93 -6.59 1.78
C THR A 173 14.73 -5.78 1.30
N VAL A 174 14.76 -4.45 1.46
CA VAL A 174 13.61 -3.60 1.11
C VAL A 174 13.96 -2.60 0.01
N LEU A 175 13.24 -2.66 -1.10
CA LEU A 175 13.30 -1.70 -2.20
C LEU A 175 12.26 -0.59 -1.98
N LYS A 176 12.72 0.65 -1.82
CA LYS A 176 11.86 1.83 -1.70
C LYS A 176 11.47 2.33 -3.09
N ALA A 177 10.18 2.31 -3.40
CA ALA A 177 9.66 2.74 -4.70
C ALA A 177 8.78 4.00 -4.57
N ASN A 178 8.84 4.85 -5.59
CA ASN A 178 7.91 5.96 -5.79
C ASN A 178 7.31 5.85 -7.20
N ASN A 179 6.00 6.02 -7.34
CA ASN A 179 5.33 6.04 -8.63
C ASN A 179 4.79 7.46 -8.91
N ILE A 180 5.55 8.24 -9.66
CA ILE A 180 5.22 9.64 -9.94
C ILE A 180 4.23 9.70 -11.10
N ASN A 181 3.09 10.34 -10.86
CA ASN A 181 2.17 10.68 -11.94
C ASN A 181 2.60 11.99 -12.60
N ASP A 182 3.27 11.85 -13.72
CA ASP A 182 3.79 12.94 -14.54
C ASP A 182 2.97 13.19 -15.82
N ARG A 183 1.78 12.56 -15.98
CA ARG A 183 0.96 12.67 -17.20
C ARG A 183 -0.53 12.88 -16.94
N GLY A 184 -1.25 13.21 -18.00
CA GLY A 184 -2.71 13.31 -17.98
C GLY A 184 -3.22 14.72 -17.79
N ILE A 185 -4.56 14.85 -17.78
CA ILE A 185 -5.22 16.13 -17.97
C ILE A 185 -4.83 17.18 -16.92
N HIS A 186 -4.59 16.79 -15.67
CA HIS A 186 -4.23 17.74 -14.61
C HIS A 186 -2.86 18.41 -14.86
N ILE A 187 -1.90 17.68 -15.42
CA ILE A 187 -0.58 18.23 -15.81
C ILE A 187 -0.76 19.15 -17.02
N ILE A 188 -1.56 18.73 -17.99
CA ILE A 188 -1.88 19.53 -19.19
C ILE A 188 -2.59 20.85 -18.82
N LYS A 189 -3.49 20.85 -17.82
CA LYS A 189 -4.11 22.07 -17.30
C LYS A 189 -3.05 23.07 -16.82
N SER A 190 -2.07 22.63 -16.03
CA SER A 190 -0.96 23.48 -15.59
C SER A 190 -0.13 23.99 -16.78
N MET A 191 0.17 23.13 -17.75
CA MET A 191 0.91 23.49 -18.95
C MET A 191 0.21 24.53 -19.80
N LEU A 192 -1.10 24.36 -20.05
CA LEU A 192 -1.88 25.30 -20.84
C LEU A 192 -1.98 26.67 -20.15
N ALA A 193 -2.17 26.68 -18.83
CA ALA A 193 -2.16 27.93 -18.08
C ALA A 193 -0.79 28.62 -18.10
N TYR A 194 0.31 27.87 -17.99
CA TYR A 194 1.67 28.43 -18.14
C TYR A 194 1.87 29.02 -19.54
N GLN A 195 1.48 28.31 -20.59
CA GLN A 195 1.62 28.78 -21.96
C GLN A 195 0.82 30.08 -22.22
N LYS A 196 -0.38 30.21 -21.63
CA LYS A 196 -1.24 31.38 -21.82
C LYS A 196 -0.88 32.57 -20.93
N PHE A 197 -0.44 32.32 -19.69
CA PHE A 197 -0.34 33.35 -18.66
C PHE A 197 1.06 33.54 -18.09
N GLY A 198 2.01 32.66 -18.43
CA GLY A 198 3.31 32.63 -17.77
C GLY A 198 4.37 33.54 -18.35
N ASN A 199 4.19 34.05 -19.57
CA ASN A 199 5.10 35.04 -20.17
C ASN A 199 6.59 34.65 -20.15
N GLY A 200 6.89 33.34 -20.17
CA GLY A 200 8.25 32.82 -20.15
C GLY A 200 8.96 32.86 -18.79
N GLU A 201 8.26 33.19 -17.69
CA GLU A 201 8.85 33.17 -16.36
C GLU A 201 9.28 31.74 -15.95
N THR A 202 10.24 31.64 -15.04
CA THR A 202 10.73 30.38 -14.47
C THR A 202 10.63 30.39 -12.95
N PRO A 203 10.73 29.23 -12.27
CA PRO A 203 10.81 29.19 -10.80
C PRO A 203 11.91 30.11 -10.24
N GLU A 204 13.07 30.16 -10.90
CA GLU A 204 14.21 30.98 -10.51
C GLU A 204 13.90 32.47 -10.64
N SER A 205 13.31 32.91 -11.77
CA SER A 205 12.94 34.33 -11.94
C SER A 205 11.82 34.75 -10.99
N ALA A 206 10.95 33.81 -10.60
CA ALA A 206 9.86 34.04 -9.66
C ALA A 206 10.30 33.93 -8.18
N GLY A 207 11.51 33.45 -7.88
CA GLY A 207 11.97 33.17 -6.52
C GLY A 207 11.11 32.11 -5.80
N GLU A 208 10.53 31.17 -6.55
CA GLU A 208 9.58 30.18 -6.05
C GLU A 208 10.10 28.76 -6.26
N LYS A 209 9.74 27.85 -5.34
CA LYS A 209 10.05 26.42 -5.47
C LYS A 209 9.29 25.83 -6.68
N GLY A 210 9.95 25.01 -7.50
CA GLY A 210 9.41 24.60 -8.80
C GLY A 210 8.04 23.89 -8.79
N ASP A 211 7.74 23.05 -7.80
CA ASP A 211 6.43 22.41 -7.64
C ASP A 211 5.34 23.38 -7.15
N HIS A 212 5.70 24.39 -6.36
CA HIS A 212 4.79 25.48 -5.99
C HIS A 212 4.51 26.37 -7.21
N PHE A 213 5.56 26.71 -7.96
CA PHE A 213 5.47 27.48 -9.19
C PHE A 213 4.53 26.82 -10.21
N VAL A 214 4.71 25.52 -10.50
CA VAL A 214 3.79 24.79 -11.40
C VAL A 214 2.39 24.66 -10.79
N GLY A 215 2.30 24.43 -9.47
CA GLY A 215 1.03 24.40 -8.75
C GLY A 215 0.24 25.71 -8.86
N ARG A 216 0.91 26.86 -8.89
CA ARG A 216 0.30 28.18 -9.12
C ARG A 216 -0.43 28.23 -10.46
N TYR A 217 0.13 27.63 -11.51
CA TYR A 217 -0.52 27.56 -12.82
C TYR A 217 -1.69 26.60 -12.87
N TYR A 218 -1.64 25.50 -12.11
CA TYR A 218 -2.82 24.66 -11.91
C TYR A 218 -3.97 25.47 -11.29
N VAL A 219 -3.68 26.23 -10.23
CA VAL A 219 -4.66 27.11 -9.58
C VAL A 219 -5.15 28.19 -10.55
N ARG A 220 -4.25 28.79 -11.33
CA ARG A 220 -4.61 29.80 -12.35
C ARG A 220 -5.56 29.22 -13.40
N PHE A 221 -5.34 27.98 -13.85
CA PHE A 221 -6.25 27.28 -14.75
C PHE A 221 -7.65 27.15 -14.13
N GLU A 222 -7.72 26.64 -12.90
CA GLU A 222 -9.00 26.40 -12.22
C GLU A 222 -9.75 27.72 -11.91
N MET A 223 -9.03 28.81 -11.63
CA MET A 223 -9.62 30.15 -11.50
C MET A 223 -10.26 30.62 -12.82
N GLU A 224 -9.56 30.45 -13.93
CA GLU A 224 -10.09 30.83 -15.25
C GLU A 224 -11.26 29.95 -15.66
N LEU A 225 -11.18 28.64 -15.36
CA LEU A 225 -12.28 27.71 -15.60
C LEU A 225 -13.54 28.10 -14.83
N ARG A 226 -13.42 28.46 -13.54
CA ARG A 226 -14.54 28.98 -12.74
C ARG A 226 -15.10 30.27 -13.31
N ARG A 227 -14.26 31.21 -13.74
CA ARG A 227 -14.68 32.46 -14.37
C ARG A 227 -15.51 32.20 -15.62
N LEU A 228 -15.05 31.29 -16.49
CA LEU A 228 -15.75 30.87 -17.69
C LEU A 228 -17.08 30.16 -17.35
N LYS A 229 -17.10 29.30 -16.33
CA LYS A 229 -18.31 28.62 -15.87
C LYS A 229 -19.37 29.60 -15.40
N THR A 230 -19.00 30.58 -14.57
CA THR A 230 -19.94 31.62 -14.11
C THR A 230 -20.52 32.43 -15.26
N ALA A 231 -19.68 32.80 -16.25
CA ALA A 231 -20.16 33.51 -17.43
C ALA A 231 -21.10 32.65 -18.29
N TRP A 232 -20.76 31.38 -18.47
CA TRP A 232 -21.55 30.41 -19.23
C TRP A 232 -22.92 30.14 -18.58
N LEU A 233 -22.96 29.94 -17.26
CA LEU A 233 -24.22 29.79 -16.51
C LEU A 233 -25.13 31.01 -16.68
N LYS A 234 -24.54 32.21 -16.57
CA LYS A 234 -25.27 33.47 -16.76
C LYS A 234 -25.85 33.60 -18.17
N ASP A 235 -25.08 33.26 -19.19
CA ASP A 235 -25.52 33.28 -20.59
C ASP A 235 -26.68 32.31 -20.85
N LYS A 236 -26.63 31.12 -20.25
CA LYS A 236 -27.69 30.11 -20.33
C LYS A 236 -28.88 30.37 -19.38
N GLY A 237 -28.84 31.42 -18.56
CA GLY A 237 -29.87 31.72 -17.56
C GLY A 237 -30.01 30.68 -16.44
N LEU A 238 -28.92 29.96 -16.13
CA LEU A 238 -28.88 28.87 -15.14
C LEU A 238 -28.40 29.37 -13.78
N ASN A 239 -28.93 28.78 -12.69
CA ASN A 239 -28.50 29.05 -11.32
C ASN A 239 -28.23 27.73 -10.56
N GLU A 240 -26.96 27.44 -10.30
CA GLU A 240 -26.56 26.16 -9.67
C GLU A 240 -27.02 26.02 -8.21
N ASP A 241 -27.32 27.12 -7.52
CA ASP A 241 -27.75 27.08 -6.12
C ASP A 241 -29.12 26.39 -5.96
N THR A 242 -29.92 26.36 -7.02
CA THR A 242 -31.24 25.70 -7.03
C THR A 242 -31.19 24.26 -7.55
N PHE A 243 -30.02 23.79 -8.01
CA PHE A 243 -29.91 22.49 -8.66
C PHE A 243 -29.80 21.33 -7.68
N SER A 244 -30.53 20.26 -7.99
CA SER A 244 -30.29 18.93 -7.42
C SER A 244 -28.89 18.44 -7.78
N LYS A 245 -28.40 17.42 -7.07
CA LYS A 245 -27.10 16.80 -7.37
C LYS A 245 -26.98 16.34 -8.83
N GLU A 246 -28.03 15.69 -9.35
CA GLU A 246 -28.06 15.19 -10.73
C GLU A 246 -28.04 16.33 -11.75
N GLN A 247 -28.78 17.42 -11.49
CA GLN A 247 -28.76 18.60 -12.35
C GLN A 247 -27.39 19.28 -12.38
N ARG A 248 -26.68 19.32 -11.24
CA ARG A 248 -25.30 19.81 -11.19
C ARG A 248 -24.37 18.94 -12.03
N GLU A 249 -24.44 17.62 -11.89
CA GLU A 249 -23.62 16.68 -12.66
C GLU A 249 -23.86 16.81 -14.18
N GLN A 250 -25.12 16.92 -14.60
CA GLN A 250 -25.48 17.14 -16.01
C GLN A 250 -25.00 18.49 -16.53
N THR A 251 -25.15 19.55 -15.73
CA THR A 251 -24.71 20.91 -16.08
C THR A 251 -23.18 20.98 -16.18
N ASP A 252 -22.48 20.37 -15.22
CA ASP A 252 -21.02 20.26 -15.22
C ASP A 252 -20.53 19.55 -16.47
N ALA A 253 -21.13 18.39 -16.81
CA ALA A 253 -20.78 17.65 -18.02
C ALA A 253 -21.02 18.47 -19.30
N LEU A 254 -22.11 19.23 -19.37
CA LEU A 254 -22.39 20.11 -20.50
C LEU A 254 -21.35 21.24 -20.62
N PHE A 255 -21.08 21.93 -19.51
CA PHE A 255 -20.06 22.97 -19.46
C PHE A 255 -18.68 22.42 -19.83
N GLU A 256 -18.30 21.24 -19.31
CA GLU A 256 -17.01 20.61 -19.62
C GLU A 256 -16.84 20.31 -21.10
N ASN A 257 -17.92 19.99 -21.82
CA ASN A 257 -17.92 19.76 -23.25
C ASN A 257 -17.87 21.06 -24.06
N GLU A 258 -18.59 22.10 -23.64
CA GLU A 258 -18.67 23.38 -24.36
C GLU A 258 -17.50 24.34 -24.05
N CYS A 259 -16.82 24.18 -22.90
CA CYS A 259 -15.81 25.13 -22.42
C CYS A 259 -14.58 25.15 -23.36
N PRO A 260 -14.26 26.29 -24.00
CA PRO A 260 -13.12 26.39 -24.91
C PRO A 260 -11.79 26.02 -24.24
N LEU A 261 -11.59 26.41 -22.98
CA LEU A 261 -10.36 26.13 -22.23
C LEU A 261 -10.15 24.62 -22.00
N LEU A 262 -11.24 23.86 -21.77
CA LEU A 262 -11.16 22.41 -21.63
C LEU A 262 -11.01 21.70 -22.97
N ILE A 263 -11.59 22.23 -24.05
CA ILE A 263 -11.35 21.75 -25.42
C ILE A 263 -9.86 21.89 -25.77
N GLU A 264 -9.27 23.06 -25.52
CA GLU A 264 -7.83 23.28 -25.73
C GLU A 264 -6.95 22.35 -24.88
N ALA A 265 -7.34 22.10 -23.62
CA ALA A 265 -6.62 21.17 -22.76
C ALA A 265 -6.70 19.72 -23.27
N ARG A 266 -7.87 19.28 -23.76
CA ARG A 266 -8.02 17.96 -24.40
C ARG A 266 -7.18 17.84 -25.67
N GLU A 267 -7.13 18.88 -26.48
CA GLU A 267 -6.30 18.89 -27.69
C GLU A 267 -4.80 18.85 -27.35
N MET A 268 -4.34 19.63 -26.36
CA MET A 268 -2.95 19.56 -25.90
C MET A 268 -2.61 18.18 -25.32
N LEU A 269 -3.54 17.51 -24.63
CA LEU A 269 -3.36 16.13 -24.19
C LEU A 269 -3.20 15.17 -25.39
N ARG A 270 -4.04 15.30 -26.41
CA ARG A 270 -3.92 14.50 -27.65
C ARG A 270 -2.58 14.75 -28.35
N LEU A 271 -2.12 16.00 -28.40
CA LEU A 271 -0.80 16.36 -28.94
C LEU A 271 0.35 15.74 -28.12
N TRP A 272 0.23 15.73 -26.79
CA TRP A 272 1.18 15.04 -25.92
C TRP A 272 1.20 13.52 -26.22
N GLU A 273 0.04 12.89 -26.37
CA GLU A 273 -0.09 11.44 -26.63
C GLU A 273 0.41 11.05 -28.02
N THR A 274 0.30 11.95 -29.00
CA THR A 274 0.82 11.76 -30.36
C THR A 274 2.27 12.21 -30.54
N GLY A 275 2.90 12.71 -29.47
CA GLY A 275 4.33 13.02 -29.45
C GLY A 275 4.72 14.34 -30.09
N ASP A 276 3.84 15.35 -30.07
CA ASP A 276 4.17 16.69 -30.56
C ASP A 276 5.44 17.25 -29.88
N PRO A 277 6.49 17.63 -30.65
CA PRO A 277 7.76 18.05 -30.07
C PRO A 277 7.68 19.27 -29.15
N ALA A 278 6.80 20.23 -29.45
CA ALA A 278 6.68 21.46 -28.67
C ALA A 278 5.98 21.18 -27.33
N VAL A 279 4.89 20.41 -27.35
CA VAL A 279 4.16 19.98 -26.15
C VAL A 279 5.04 19.11 -25.26
N LEU A 280 5.77 18.15 -25.84
CA LEU A 280 6.70 17.31 -25.07
C LEU A 280 7.86 18.12 -24.47
N SER A 281 8.39 19.12 -25.19
CA SER A 281 9.42 20.00 -24.65
C SER A 281 8.92 20.81 -23.46
N LEU A 282 7.70 21.35 -23.53
CA LEU A 282 7.09 22.07 -22.42
C LEU A 282 6.83 21.15 -21.23
N TRP A 283 6.28 19.97 -21.49
CA TRP A 283 6.01 18.94 -20.49
C TRP A 283 7.28 18.53 -19.73
N ARG A 284 8.38 18.23 -20.42
CA ARG A 284 9.66 17.87 -19.77
C ARG A 284 10.16 18.98 -18.86
N ARG A 285 10.13 20.23 -19.35
CA ARG A 285 10.58 21.40 -18.59
C ARG A 285 9.78 21.60 -17.32
N MET A 286 8.45 21.58 -17.42
CA MET A 286 7.59 21.80 -16.25
C MET A 286 7.68 20.66 -15.24
N ASN A 287 7.74 19.41 -15.70
CA ASN A 287 7.97 18.27 -14.81
C ASN A 287 9.33 18.37 -14.10
N GLN A 288 10.39 18.78 -14.80
CA GLN A 288 11.70 18.95 -14.19
C GLN A 288 11.66 19.96 -13.04
N TRP A 289 10.98 21.10 -13.20
CA TRP A 289 10.80 22.06 -12.10
C TRP A 289 10.10 21.45 -10.88
N VAL A 290 9.06 20.65 -11.12
CA VAL A 290 8.31 19.99 -10.04
C VAL A 290 9.15 18.95 -9.34
N LEU A 291 9.87 18.12 -10.10
CA LEU A 291 10.75 17.07 -9.57
C LEU A 291 11.86 17.68 -8.72
N SER A 292 12.52 18.76 -9.18
CA SER A 292 13.50 19.50 -8.38
C SER A 292 12.88 20.06 -7.10
N GLY A 293 11.62 20.49 -7.15
CA GLY A 293 10.87 20.88 -5.95
C GLY A 293 10.64 19.69 -5.01
N PHE A 294 10.18 18.55 -5.51
CA PHE A 294 9.96 17.34 -4.71
C PHE A 294 11.25 16.87 -4.05
N GLU A 295 12.39 16.90 -4.75
CA GLU A 295 13.71 16.54 -4.21
C GLU A 295 14.07 17.37 -2.97
N GLN A 296 13.82 18.69 -2.98
CA GLN A 296 14.07 19.53 -1.80
C GLN A 296 13.24 19.09 -0.59
N THR A 297 11.96 18.77 -0.81
CA THR A 297 11.08 18.29 0.27
C THR A 297 11.48 16.90 0.75
N ASN A 298 11.80 15.99 -0.17
CA ASN A 298 12.24 14.63 0.14
C ASN A 298 13.54 14.63 0.93
N ALA A 299 14.52 15.44 0.54
CA ALA A 299 15.78 15.60 1.25
C ALA A 299 15.57 16.12 2.68
N ARG A 300 14.68 17.12 2.86
CA ARG A 300 14.36 17.67 4.18
C ARG A 300 13.67 16.65 5.10
N LEU A 301 12.86 15.76 4.54
CA LEU A 301 12.13 14.74 5.29
C LEU A 301 12.89 13.40 5.39
N GLY A 302 14.06 13.28 4.75
CA GLY A 302 14.85 12.05 4.73
C GLY A 302 14.20 10.92 3.92
N TYR A 303 13.38 11.24 2.93
CA TYR A 303 12.80 10.25 2.01
C TYR A 303 13.80 9.91 0.92
N MET A 304 14.08 8.61 0.77
CA MET A 304 14.97 8.05 -0.25
C MET A 304 14.25 6.97 -1.03
N PHE A 305 14.56 6.84 -2.32
CA PHE A 305 13.94 5.86 -3.21
C PHE A 305 15.02 5.15 -4.03
N ASP A 306 14.94 3.82 -4.08
CA ASP A 306 15.79 2.97 -4.91
C ASP A 306 15.26 2.88 -6.34
N ARG A 307 13.93 3.06 -6.49
CA ARG A 307 13.22 3.07 -7.78
C ARG A 307 12.25 4.23 -7.85
N VAL A 308 12.30 4.97 -8.95
CA VAL A 308 11.32 5.99 -9.29
C VAL A 308 10.70 5.62 -10.62
N TYR A 309 9.41 5.33 -10.60
CA TYR A 309 8.60 5.05 -11.79
C TYR A 309 7.86 6.32 -12.20
N TYR A 310 7.61 6.44 -13.50
CA TYR A 310 6.86 7.54 -14.09
C TYR A 310 5.69 6.97 -14.88
N GLU A 311 4.48 7.42 -14.62
CA GLU A 311 3.29 6.95 -15.35
C GLU A 311 3.43 7.18 -16.86
N SER A 312 4.14 8.24 -17.29
CA SER A 312 4.46 8.50 -18.71
C SER A 312 5.24 7.36 -19.38
N GLN A 313 5.96 6.54 -18.62
CA GLN A 313 6.76 5.41 -19.11
C GLN A 313 6.03 4.08 -18.97
N THR A 314 5.08 3.97 -18.04
CA THR A 314 4.48 2.70 -17.63
C THR A 314 3.04 2.51 -18.13
N TYR A 315 2.36 3.58 -18.54
CA TYR A 315 0.92 3.55 -18.87
C TYR A 315 0.51 2.62 -20.02
N LEU A 316 1.45 2.17 -20.86
CA LEU A 316 1.18 1.24 -21.96
C LEU A 316 1.45 -0.23 -21.61
N LEU A 317 2.14 -0.50 -20.49
CA LEU A 317 2.68 -1.82 -20.18
C LEU A 317 1.61 -2.89 -19.94
N GLY A 318 0.45 -2.49 -19.42
CA GLY A 318 -0.62 -3.44 -19.08
C GLY A 318 -1.53 -3.85 -20.24
N ARG A 319 -1.52 -3.10 -21.35
CA ARG A 319 -2.43 -3.35 -22.48
C ARG A 319 -2.23 -4.74 -23.05
N GLN A 320 -0.97 -5.11 -23.32
CA GLN A 320 -0.67 -6.42 -23.89
C GLN A 320 -1.04 -7.55 -22.93
N ILE A 321 -0.76 -7.38 -21.63
CA ILE A 321 -1.11 -8.35 -20.59
C ILE A 321 -2.62 -8.63 -20.62
N VAL A 322 -3.46 -7.59 -20.62
CA VAL A 322 -4.92 -7.75 -20.67
C VAL A 322 -5.36 -8.48 -21.95
N LEU A 323 -4.76 -8.16 -23.10
CA LEU A 323 -5.09 -8.82 -24.36
C LEU A 323 -4.70 -10.31 -24.37
N ASP A 324 -3.56 -10.66 -23.78
CA ASP A 324 -3.11 -12.04 -23.67
C ASP A 324 -4.05 -12.85 -22.76
N TYR A 325 -4.49 -12.28 -21.63
CA TYR A 325 -5.45 -12.94 -20.73
C TYR A 325 -6.87 -12.99 -21.28
N LEU A 326 -7.26 -12.03 -22.12
CA LEU A 326 -8.50 -12.12 -22.90
C LEU A 326 -8.48 -13.34 -23.84
N GLN A 327 -7.35 -13.64 -24.48
CA GLN A 327 -7.21 -14.84 -25.32
C GLN A 327 -7.27 -16.14 -24.53
N GLN A 328 -6.89 -16.11 -23.24
CA GLN A 328 -6.96 -17.25 -22.32
C GLN A 328 -8.35 -17.43 -21.67
N GLY A 329 -9.32 -16.58 -22.01
CA GLY A 329 -10.69 -16.66 -21.48
C GLY A 329 -10.89 -16.06 -20.09
N VAL A 330 -9.93 -15.29 -19.58
CA VAL A 330 -10.02 -14.66 -18.25
C VAL A 330 -10.83 -13.35 -18.27
N GLY A 331 -11.10 -12.78 -19.45
CA GLY A 331 -11.96 -11.62 -19.63
C GLY A 331 -12.95 -11.81 -20.77
N GLU A 332 -13.89 -10.87 -20.91
CA GLU A 332 -14.86 -10.84 -22.01
C GLU A 332 -14.73 -9.54 -22.81
N ARG A 333 -14.86 -9.64 -24.13
CA ARG A 333 -15.03 -8.48 -25.00
C ARG A 333 -16.53 -8.25 -25.20
N ARG A 334 -17.00 -7.06 -24.81
CA ARG A 334 -18.38 -6.63 -25.02
C ARG A 334 -18.64 -6.32 -26.49
N GLU A 335 -19.92 -6.25 -26.86
CA GLU A 335 -20.36 -5.88 -28.21
C GLU A 335 -19.83 -4.52 -28.67
N ASP A 336 -19.68 -3.56 -27.75
CA ASP A 336 -19.10 -2.23 -28.01
C ASP A 336 -17.57 -2.25 -28.21
N GLY A 337 -16.94 -3.42 -28.10
CA GLY A 337 -15.50 -3.59 -28.24
C GLY A 337 -14.70 -3.42 -26.95
N ALA A 338 -15.32 -2.96 -25.85
CA ALA A 338 -14.65 -2.83 -24.56
C ALA A 338 -14.27 -4.20 -23.97
N VAL A 339 -13.12 -4.26 -23.29
CA VAL A 339 -12.66 -5.48 -22.61
C VAL A 339 -12.93 -5.34 -21.13
N ILE A 340 -13.65 -6.29 -20.56
CA ILE A 340 -14.02 -6.32 -19.15
C ILE A 340 -13.71 -7.68 -18.53
N ILE A 341 -13.79 -7.75 -17.21
CA ILE A 341 -13.72 -8.98 -16.43
C ILE A 341 -14.81 -8.96 -15.37
N ASP A 342 -15.41 -10.12 -15.14
CA ASP A 342 -16.41 -10.30 -14.09
C ASP A 342 -15.74 -10.86 -12.82
N LEU A 343 -15.73 -10.04 -11.76
CA LEU A 343 -15.22 -10.40 -10.44
C LEU A 343 -16.35 -10.46 -9.40
N THR A 344 -17.59 -10.74 -9.84
CA THR A 344 -18.77 -10.78 -8.96
C THR A 344 -18.68 -11.90 -7.93
N ASP A 345 -18.06 -13.04 -8.26
CA ASP A 345 -17.78 -14.14 -7.35
C ASP A 345 -16.82 -13.74 -6.19
N SER A 346 -15.95 -12.75 -6.42
CA SER A 346 -15.11 -12.13 -5.40
C SER A 346 -15.75 -10.88 -4.76
N GLY A 347 -17.02 -10.59 -5.05
CA GLY A 347 -17.75 -9.43 -4.52
C GLY A 347 -17.30 -8.08 -5.09
N LEU A 348 -16.55 -8.07 -6.19
CA LEU A 348 -16.00 -6.85 -6.80
C LEU A 348 -16.76 -6.43 -8.06
N GLY A 349 -17.64 -7.27 -8.60
CA GLY A 349 -18.47 -6.97 -9.76
C GLY A 349 -17.68 -6.87 -11.07
N LYS A 350 -18.31 -6.40 -12.14
CA LYS A 350 -17.66 -6.23 -13.45
C LYS A 350 -16.70 -5.04 -13.46
N LYS A 351 -15.56 -5.19 -14.12
CA LYS A 351 -14.50 -4.18 -14.22
C LYS A 351 -14.04 -3.98 -15.65
N LEU A 352 -13.96 -2.72 -16.06
CA LEU A 352 -13.41 -2.31 -17.34
C LEU A 352 -11.88 -2.41 -17.30
N LEU A 353 -11.29 -3.08 -18.30
CA LEU A 353 -9.84 -3.23 -18.46
C LEU A 353 -9.34 -2.45 -19.68
N LEU A 354 -10.07 -2.47 -20.80
CA LEU A 354 -9.78 -1.63 -21.97
C LEU A 354 -11.08 -1.00 -22.46
N ARG A 355 -11.02 0.28 -22.83
CA ARG A 355 -12.12 0.96 -23.52
C ARG A 355 -12.34 0.39 -24.92
N ALA A 356 -13.48 0.73 -25.53
CA ALA A 356 -13.85 0.31 -26.88
C ALA A 356 -12.81 0.68 -27.95
N ASP A 357 -12.17 1.84 -27.81
CA ASP A 357 -11.07 2.32 -28.65
C ASP A 357 -9.71 1.61 -28.38
N GLY A 358 -9.67 0.68 -27.42
CA GLY A 358 -8.48 -0.05 -27.01
C GLY A 358 -7.58 0.69 -26.01
N THR A 359 -7.98 1.88 -25.54
CA THR A 359 -7.23 2.68 -24.58
C THR A 359 -7.29 2.06 -23.18
N SER A 360 -6.14 2.00 -22.50
CA SER A 360 -6.02 1.50 -21.13
C SER A 360 -6.68 2.42 -20.11
N VAL A 361 -7.26 1.81 -19.07
CA VAL A 361 -7.70 2.49 -17.84
C VAL A 361 -6.65 2.31 -16.74
N TYR A 362 -6.77 3.06 -15.64
CA TYR A 362 -5.80 3.05 -14.53
C TYR A 362 -5.49 1.64 -14.01
N ILE A 363 -6.50 0.81 -13.79
CA ILE A 363 -6.29 -0.56 -13.28
C ILE A 363 -5.39 -1.39 -14.22
N THR A 364 -5.50 -1.18 -15.52
CA THR A 364 -4.65 -1.86 -16.52
C THR A 364 -3.22 -1.36 -16.44
N GLN A 365 -3.02 -0.06 -16.21
CA GLN A 365 -1.68 0.51 -16.05
C GLN A 365 -0.99 -0.08 -14.81
N ASP A 366 -1.70 -0.19 -13.70
CA ASP A 366 -1.17 -0.77 -12.46
C ASP A 366 -0.88 -2.27 -12.57
N VAL A 367 -1.68 -3.03 -13.34
CA VAL A 367 -1.33 -4.42 -13.69
C VAL A 367 0.01 -4.45 -14.43
N GLY A 368 0.19 -3.57 -15.43
CA GLY A 368 1.43 -3.46 -16.19
C GLY A 368 2.63 -3.14 -15.30
N LEU A 369 2.47 -2.17 -14.40
CA LEU A 369 3.51 -1.73 -13.48
C LEU A 369 3.87 -2.81 -12.46
N ALA A 370 2.88 -3.45 -11.83
CA ALA A 370 3.10 -4.53 -10.87
C ALA A 370 3.90 -5.67 -11.50
N VAL A 371 3.47 -6.17 -12.67
CA VAL A 371 4.17 -7.24 -13.38
C VAL A 371 5.58 -6.83 -13.81
N THR A 372 5.77 -5.58 -14.22
CA THR A 372 7.09 -5.07 -14.63
C THR A 372 8.07 -5.05 -13.47
N ARG A 373 7.63 -4.66 -12.27
CA ARG A 373 8.47 -4.66 -11.07
C ARG A 373 9.01 -6.04 -10.73
N PHE A 374 8.16 -7.06 -10.74
CA PHE A 374 8.60 -8.45 -10.51
C PHE A 374 9.56 -8.94 -11.61
N LYS A 375 9.36 -8.52 -12.86
CA LYS A 375 10.28 -8.87 -13.96
C LYS A 375 11.65 -8.18 -13.85
N GLN A 376 11.70 -6.95 -13.35
CA GLN A 376 12.92 -6.15 -13.31
C GLN A 376 13.84 -6.49 -12.12
N GLU A 377 13.28 -6.78 -10.95
CA GLU A 377 14.09 -6.90 -9.72
C GLU A 377 14.74 -8.26 -9.51
N GLY A 378 14.53 -9.23 -10.42
CA GLY A 378 15.16 -10.56 -10.41
C GLY A 378 14.66 -11.50 -9.29
N ARG A 379 14.64 -11.01 -8.05
CA ARG A 379 14.02 -11.63 -6.88
C ARG A 379 13.21 -10.59 -6.12
N LEU A 380 11.89 -10.73 -6.19
CA LEU A 380 10.93 -9.92 -5.43
C LEU A 380 9.88 -10.88 -4.89
N ASP A 381 9.70 -10.89 -3.57
CA ASP A 381 8.79 -11.80 -2.87
C ASP A 381 7.45 -11.12 -2.52
N GLY A 382 7.37 -9.78 -2.61
CA GLY A 382 6.11 -9.05 -2.41
C GLY A 382 6.22 -7.53 -2.61
N ILE A 383 5.06 -6.88 -2.76
CA ILE A 383 4.94 -5.41 -2.86
C ILE A 383 3.93 -4.92 -1.82
N ILE A 384 4.32 -3.91 -1.04
CA ILE A 384 3.47 -3.19 -0.10
C ILE A 384 3.16 -1.81 -0.68
N TYR A 385 1.88 -1.52 -0.87
CA TYR A 385 1.39 -0.24 -1.38
C TYR A 385 0.90 0.65 -0.24
N VAL A 386 1.59 1.78 -0.02
CA VAL A 386 1.21 2.76 1.00
C VAL A 386 0.38 3.87 0.37
N VAL A 387 -0.93 3.64 0.34
CA VAL A 387 -1.91 4.52 -0.31
C VAL A 387 -2.97 5.02 0.67
N ALA A 388 -3.77 5.96 0.22
CA ALA A 388 -4.91 6.45 1.00
C ALA A 388 -6.07 5.42 1.00
N THR A 389 -6.86 5.38 2.08
CA THR A 389 -7.95 4.41 2.26
C THR A 389 -8.99 4.45 1.13
N GLU A 390 -9.16 5.61 0.51
CA GLU A 390 -10.04 5.84 -0.65
C GLU A 390 -9.64 4.96 -1.85
N GLN A 391 -8.38 4.53 -1.94
CA GLN A 391 -7.88 3.65 -2.98
C GLN A 391 -7.95 2.16 -2.62
N ALA A 392 -8.40 1.80 -1.42
CA ALA A 392 -8.41 0.40 -0.96
C ALA A 392 -9.22 -0.51 -1.89
N TYR A 393 -10.35 -0.03 -2.43
CA TYR A 393 -11.16 -0.81 -3.38
C TYR A 393 -10.41 -1.07 -4.69
N HIS A 394 -9.70 -0.06 -5.21
CA HIS A 394 -8.89 -0.19 -6.43
C HIS A 394 -7.81 -1.27 -6.28
N PHE A 395 -7.08 -1.27 -5.15
CA PHE A 395 -6.05 -2.28 -4.91
C PHE A 395 -6.63 -3.69 -4.66
N LYS A 396 -7.82 -3.80 -4.05
CA LYS A 396 -8.53 -5.10 -3.98
C LYS A 396 -8.82 -5.66 -5.38
N VAL A 397 -9.26 -4.79 -6.30
CA VAL A 397 -9.45 -5.18 -7.71
C VAL A 397 -8.12 -5.56 -8.35
N LEU A 398 -7.05 -4.80 -8.13
CA LEU A 398 -5.73 -5.09 -8.68
C LEU A 398 -5.20 -6.46 -8.26
N PHE A 399 -5.25 -6.76 -6.96
CA PHE A 399 -4.76 -8.02 -6.42
C PHE A 399 -5.59 -9.20 -6.93
N GLU A 400 -6.91 -9.05 -6.99
CA GLU A 400 -7.78 -10.09 -7.56
C GLU A 400 -7.48 -10.32 -9.06
N LEU A 401 -7.25 -9.26 -9.83
CA LEU A 401 -6.87 -9.40 -11.25
C LEU A 401 -5.58 -10.16 -11.43
N LEU A 402 -4.55 -9.81 -10.65
CA LEU A 402 -3.26 -10.47 -10.72
C LEU A 402 -3.36 -11.96 -10.32
N LYS A 403 -4.20 -12.31 -9.34
CA LYS A 403 -4.52 -13.71 -9.00
C LYS A 403 -5.22 -14.44 -10.12
N ARG A 404 -6.22 -13.83 -10.78
CA ARG A 404 -6.91 -14.40 -11.95
C ARG A 404 -5.96 -14.61 -13.12
N TYR A 405 -4.94 -13.77 -13.22
CA TYR A 405 -3.84 -13.90 -14.17
C TYR A 405 -2.78 -14.93 -13.71
N GLY A 406 -2.99 -15.67 -12.63
CA GLY A 406 -2.09 -16.73 -12.20
C GLY A 406 -0.77 -16.25 -11.59
N TYR A 407 -0.67 -14.99 -11.18
CA TYR A 407 0.51 -14.50 -10.47
C TYR A 407 0.44 -14.93 -9.00
N GLU A 408 1.23 -15.93 -8.62
CA GLU A 408 1.24 -16.51 -7.25
C GLU A 408 1.67 -15.52 -6.15
N TRP A 409 2.38 -14.44 -6.53
CA TRP A 409 2.86 -13.41 -5.62
C TRP A 409 1.79 -12.33 -5.27
N ALA A 410 0.59 -12.43 -5.83
CA ALA A 410 -0.47 -11.42 -5.73
C ALA A 410 -1.44 -11.57 -4.55
#